data_AF-A0A920PAV9-F1
#
_entry.id   AF-A0A920PAV9-F1
#
_cell.length_a   1.000
_cell.length_b   1.000
_cell.length_c   1.000
_cell.angle_alpha   90.00
_cell.angle_beta   90.00
_cell.angle_gamma   90.00
#
_symmetry.space_group_name_H-M   'P 1'
#
loop_
_entity.id
_entity.type
_entity.pdbx_description
1 polymer ?
#
loop_
_entity_poly.entity_id
_entity_poly.type
_entity_poly.pdbx_seq_one_letter_code
_entity_poly.pdbx_strand_id
1 'polypeptide(L)'
;MRVKYGYSYQDTEDMWEAMGVTRSRGFGMEVKRRIMLGTYALSSGYYDAFYLKAQKVRTLIRNDFDSVFQQVDALIAPTSPVVVFGNMEMGRMTL
;
A
#
# COMPACT_ATOMS: atom_id res chain seq x y z
N MET A 1 -13.79 -15.89 -23.24
CA MET A 1 -12.85 -14.74 -23.26
C MET A 1 -11.76 -15.00 -22.23
N ARG A 2 -10.51 -15.19 -22.66
CA ARG A 2 -9.40 -15.72 -21.83
C ARG A 2 -8.70 -14.60 -21.07
N VAL A 3 -8.39 -14.82 -19.80
CA VAL A 3 -7.54 -13.92 -18.98
C VAL A 3 -6.19 -13.81 -19.68
N LYS A 4 -5.80 -12.58 -20.06
CA LYS A 4 -4.67 -12.35 -20.97
C LYS A 4 -3.29 -12.49 -20.31
N TYR A 5 -3.15 -12.45 -18.98
CA TYR A 5 -1.87 -12.67 -18.26
C TYR A 5 -2.08 -13.15 -16.81
N GLY A 6 -1.29 -14.14 -16.36
CA GLY A 6 -1.16 -14.60 -14.96
C GLY A 6 -1.63 -16.03 -14.67
N TYR A 7 -1.17 -16.58 -13.53
CA TYR A 7 -1.58 -17.88 -12.97
C TYR A 7 -3.11 -17.92 -12.86
N SER A 8 -3.78 -18.81 -13.58
CA SER A 8 -5.23 -18.98 -13.55
C SER A 8 -5.52 -20.37 -13.04
N TYR A 9 -6.26 -20.47 -11.94
CA TYR A 9 -6.83 -21.74 -11.52
C TYR A 9 -7.89 -22.15 -12.55
N GLN A 10 -7.74 -23.31 -13.18
CA GLN A 10 -8.56 -23.72 -14.33
C GLN A 10 -9.75 -24.63 -13.95
N ASP A 11 -9.97 -24.83 -12.65
CA ASP A 11 -10.88 -25.84 -12.13
C ASP A 11 -12.02 -25.21 -11.30
N THR A 12 -12.78 -24.32 -11.94
CA THR A 12 -13.97 -23.66 -11.38
C THR A 12 -14.96 -23.35 -12.50
N GLU A 13 -16.23 -23.74 -12.33
CA GLU A 13 -17.32 -23.53 -13.31
C GLU A 13 -17.76 -22.06 -13.40
N ASP A 14 -17.52 -21.27 -12.35
CA ASP A 14 -17.91 -19.87 -12.24
C ASP A 14 -16.73 -18.89 -12.27
N MET A 15 -16.84 -17.85 -13.12
CA MET A 15 -15.81 -16.82 -13.33
C MET A 15 -15.44 -16.08 -12.03
N TRP A 16 -16.44 -15.83 -11.17
CA TRP A 16 -16.25 -15.13 -9.90
C TRP A 16 -15.42 -15.94 -8.91
N GLU A 17 -15.63 -17.26 -8.87
CA GLU A 17 -14.86 -18.17 -8.03
C GLU A 17 -13.43 -18.32 -8.55
N ALA A 18 -13.25 -18.44 -9.87
CA ALA A 18 -11.94 -18.49 -10.50
C ALA A 18 -11.08 -17.26 -10.13
N MET A 19 -11.68 -16.07 -10.15
CA MET A 19 -11.02 -14.82 -9.77
C MET A 19 -10.73 -14.76 -8.27
N GLY A 20 -11.67 -15.16 -7.42
CA GLY A 20 -11.51 -15.20 -5.97
C GLY A 20 -10.39 -16.13 -5.51
N VAL A 21 -10.35 -17.35 -6.05
CA VAL A 21 -9.34 -18.38 -5.74
C VAL A 21 -7.96 -17.99 -6.27
N THR A 22 -7.90 -17.44 -7.49
CA THR A 22 -6.65 -17.00 -8.11
C THR A 22 -6.02 -15.84 -7.34
N ARG A 23 -6.80 -14.83 -6.95
CA ARG A 23 -6.31 -13.70 -6.13
C ARG A 23 -5.95 -14.16 -4.71
N SER A 24 -6.67 -15.15 -4.18
CA SER A 24 -6.38 -15.71 -2.85
C SER A 24 -5.10 -16.54 -2.81
N ARG A 25 -4.78 -17.29 -3.86
CA ARG A 25 -3.58 -18.13 -3.91
C ARG A 25 -2.36 -17.42 -4.49
N GLY A 26 -2.57 -16.43 -5.37
CA GLY A 26 -1.51 -15.68 -6.04
C GLY A 26 -0.93 -14.50 -5.24
N PHE A 27 -1.67 -13.97 -4.26
CA PHE A 27 -1.20 -12.83 -3.45
C PHE A 27 -0.75 -13.27 -2.05
N GLY A 28 0.44 -12.85 -1.65
CA GLY A 28 0.92 -12.97 -0.27
C GLY A 28 0.08 -12.15 0.72
N MET A 29 0.20 -12.43 2.02
CA MET A 29 -0.63 -11.79 3.05
C MET A 29 -0.54 -10.26 3.04
N GLU A 30 0.64 -9.69 2.81
CA GLU A 30 0.85 -8.24 2.80
C GLU A 30 0.11 -7.55 1.64
N VAL A 31 0.11 -8.17 0.47
CA VAL A 31 -0.59 -7.64 -0.71
C VAL A 31 -2.10 -7.64 -0.47
N LYS A 32 -2.65 -8.71 0.13
CA LYS A 32 -4.07 -8.76 0.50
C LYS A 32 -4.43 -7.68 1.52
N ARG A 33 -3.61 -7.48 2.55
CA ARG A 33 -3.82 -6.43 3.57
C ARG A 33 -3.90 -5.04 2.94
N ARG A 34 -2.97 -4.72 2.01
CA ARG A 34 -2.98 -3.43 1.30
C ARG A 34 -4.20 -3.25 0.41
N ILE A 35 -4.63 -4.28 -0.30
CA ILE A 35 -5.85 -4.22 -1.13
C ILE A 35 -7.08 -3.96 -0.23
N MET A 36 -7.23 -4.70 0.87
CA MET A 36 -8.34 -4.54 1.80
C MET A 36 -8.38 -3.13 2.42
N LEU A 37 -7.24 -2.62 2.89
CA LEU A 37 -7.13 -1.27 3.45
C LEU A 37 -7.38 -0.19 2.38
N GLY A 38 -6.89 -0.39 1.16
CA GLY A 38 -7.12 0.52 0.04
C GLY A 38 -8.60 0.58 -0.35
N THR A 39 -9.29 -0.56 -0.40
CA THR A 39 -10.75 -0.60 -0.65
C THR A 39 -11.54 0.05 0.48
N TYR A 40 -11.08 -0.09 1.73
CA TYR A 40 -11.72 0.57 2.88
C TYR A 40 -11.55 2.09 2.83
N ALA A 41 -10.36 2.59 2.50
CA ALA A 41 -10.08 4.02 2.38
C ALA A 41 -10.84 4.70 1.23
N LEU A 42 -11.19 3.95 0.17
CA LEU A 42 -11.98 4.42 -0.97
C LEU A 42 -13.49 4.20 -0.81
N SER A 43 -13.92 3.53 0.26
CA SER A 43 -15.34 3.31 0.52
C SER A 43 -16.04 4.64 0.84
N SER A 44 -17.28 4.78 0.39
CA SER A 44 -18.05 6.04 0.37
C SER A 44 -18.19 6.74 1.72
N GLY A 45 -18.02 6.02 2.85
CA GLY A 45 -18.04 6.60 4.19
C GLY A 45 -16.71 7.16 4.69
N TYR A 46 -15.58 6.81 4.06
CA TYR A 46 -14.23 7.10 4.57
C TYR A 46 -13.35 7.90 3.61
N TYR A 47 -13.86 8.18 2.41
CA TYR A 47 -13.16 8.93 1.37
C TYR A 47 -12.72 10.33 1.86
N ASP A 48 -13.64 11.12 2.43
CA ASP A 48 -13.29 12.46 2.89
C ASP A 48 -12.41 12.46 4.15
N ALA A 49 -12.59 11.47 5.03
CA ALA A 49 -11.86 11.39 6.29
C ALA A 49 -10.40 10.98 6.12
N PHE A 50 -10.12 10.07 5.18
CA PHE A 50 -8.78 9.49 5.00
C PHE A 50 -8.13 9.93 3.69
N TYR A 51 -8.83 9.87 2.57
CA TYR A 51 -8.25 10.17 1.27
C TYR A 51 -8.05 11.68 1.06
N LEU A 52 -9.10 12.48 1.26
CA LEU A 52 -9.00 13.93 1.11
C LEU A 52 -8.04 14.56 2.15
N LYS A 53 -8.05 14.03 3.38
CA LYS A 53 -7.12 14.46 4.43
C LYS A 53 -5.66 14.16 4.07
N ALA A 54 -5.37 12.97 3.54
CA ALA A 54 -4.04 12.62 3.08
C ALA A 54 -3.57 13.51 1.91
N GLN A 55 -4.46 13.85 0.97
CA GLN A 55 -4.15 14.79 -0.11
C GLN A 55 -3.78 16.19 0.40
N LYS A 56 -4.52 16.71 1.39
CA LYS A 56 -4.21 18.01 2.01
C LYS A 56 -2.85 17.99 2.70
N VAL A 57 -2.54 16.94 3.47
CA VAL A 57 -1.24 16.77 4.13
C VAL A 57 -0.10 16.71 3.10
N ARG A 58 -0.30 16.04 1.97
CA ARG A 58 0.68 16.02 0.87
C ARG A 58 0.99 17.42 0.35
N THR A 59 -0.01 18.29 0.22
CA THR A 59 0.19 19.69 -0.19
C THR A 59 0.97 20.49 0.86
N LEU A 60 0.67 20.30 2.16
CA LEU A 60 1.41 20.95 3.24
C LEU A 60 2.89 20.55 3.23
N ILE A 61 3.16 19.24 3.15
CA ILE A 61 4.54 18.73 3.07
C ILE A 61 5.28 19.36 1.89
N ARG A 62 4.65 19.45 0.72
CA ARG A 62 5.25 20.08 -0.46
C ARG A 62 5.60 21.55 -0.20
N ASN A 63 4.66 22.32 0.35
CA ASN A 63 4.87 23.74 0.64
C ASN A 63 6.01 23.95 1.66
N ASP A 64 6.13 23.07 2.65
CA ASP A 64 7.21 23.11 3.64
C ASP A 64 8.57 22.86 2.97
N PHE A 65 8.66 21.85 2.09
CA PHE A 65 9.87 21.62 1.29
C PHE A 65 10.20 22.82 0.40
N ASP A 66 9.23 23.35 -0.33
CA ASP A 66 9.42 24.51 -1.22
C ASP A 66 9.94 25.74 -0.45
N SER A 67 9.46 25.96 0.78
CA SER A 67 9.89 27.06 1.66
C SER A 67 11.31 26.86 2.19
N VAL A 68 11.69 25.62 2.52
CA VAL A 68 13.04 25.31 3.00
C VAL A 68 14.06 25.44 1.86
N PHE A 69 13.74 24.98 0.65
CA PHE A 69 14.62 25.11 -0.52
C PHE A 69 14.88 26.57 -0.95
N GLN A 70 14.13 27.55 -0.46
CA GLN A 70 14.47 28.97 -0.65
C GLN A 70 15.68 29.42 0.18
N GLN A 71 15.96 28.71 1.27
CA GLN A 71 17.02 29.05 2.23
C GLN A 71 18.24 28.13 2.11
N VAL A 72 18.09 26.95 1.50
CA VAL A 72 19.14 25.93 1.40
C VAL A 72 19.22 25.34 -0.02
N ASP A 73 20.43 25.05 -0.48
CA ASP A 73 20.66 24.41 -1.78
C ASP A 73 20.44 22.88 -1.73
N ALA A 74 20.60 22.26 -0.56
CA ALA A 74 20.46 20.82 -0.36
C ALA A 74 19.93 20.47 1.03
N LEU A 75 19.13 19.40 1.09
CA LEU A 75 18.58 18.84 2.32
C LEU A 75 19.06 17.39 2.48
N ILE A 76 19.76 17.11 3.58
CA ILE A 76 20.34 15.80 3.86
C ILE A 76 19.59 15.18 5.05
N ALA A 77 19.06 13.98 4.86
CA ALA A 77 18.43 13.19 5.91
C ALA A 77 18.97 11.76 5.86
N PRO A 78 19.10 11.07 7.02
CA PRO A 78 19.44 9.66 7.03
C PRO A 78 18.37 8.87 6.26
N THR A 79 18.80 8.03 5.30
CA THR A 79 17.89 7.29 4.40
C THR A 79 17.01 6.27 5.13
N SER A 80 17.49 5.75 6.26
CA SER A 80 16.72 4.88 7.16
C SER A 80 16.94 5.36 8.59
N PRO A 81 15.87 5.51 9.40
CA PRO A 81 16.02 5.86 10.81
C PRO A 81 16.66 4.73 11.64
N VAL A 82 16.72 3.51 11.09
CA VAL A 82 17.28 2.33 11.76
C VAL A 82 18.32 1.62 10.88
N VAL A 83 19.31 1.01 11.51
CA VAL A 83 20.21 0.06 10.85
C VAL A 83 19.45 -1.19 10.42
N VAL A 84 19.99 -1.96 9.48
CA VAL A 84 19.35 -3.19 8.97
C VAL A 84 18.99 -4.11 10.14
N PHE A 85 17.68 -4.30 10.36
CA PHE A 85 17.20 -5.25 11.34
C PHE A 85 17.42 -6.66 10.78
N GLY A 86 18.10 -7.51 11.55
CA GLY A 86 18.25 -8.91 11.22
C GLY A 86 16.87 -9.59 11.11
N ASN A 87 16.85 -10.73 10.43
CA ASN A 87 15.67 -11.50 10.02
C ASN A 87 14.73 -11.93 11.18
N MET A 88 15.10 -11.65 12.42
CA MET A 88 14.55 -12.24 13.64
C MET A 88 13.66 -11.29 14.46
N GLU A 89 13.60 -9.98 14.16
CA GLU A 89 12.83 -9.03 14.97
C GLU A 89 11.39 -8.78 14.48
N MET A 90 11.06 -9.16 13.24
CA MET A 90 9.69 -9.00 12.69
C MET A 90 8.65 -9.94 13.32
N GLY A 91 9.04 -10.88 14.18
CA GLY A 91 8.16 -11.85 14.83
C GLY A 91 7.71 -11.50 16.26
N ARG A 92 8.20 -10.41 16.88
CA ARG A 92 7.94 -10.12 18.31
C ARG A 92 6.87 -9.07 18.59
N MET A 93 6.17 -8.54 17.57
CA MET A 93 5.06 -7.58 17.75
C MET A 93 3.66 -8.21 17.65
N THR A 94 3.49 -9.45 18.11
CA THR A 94 2.18 -10.03 18.42
C THR A 94 2.26 -10.86 19.70
N LEU A 95 2.16 -10.20 20.85
CA LEU A 95 1.65 -10.75 22.11
C LEU A 95 0.58 -9.78 22.64
#